data_AF-A0A482T3V6-F1
#
_entry.id   AF-A0A482T3V6-F1
#
_cell.length_a   1.000
_cell.length_b   1.000
_cell.length_c   1.000
_cell.angle_alpha   90.00
_cell.angle_beta   90.00
_cell.angle_gamma   90.00
#
_symmetry.space_group_name_H-M   'P 1'
#
loop_
_entity.id
_entity.type
_entity.pdbx_description
1 polymer ?
#
loop_
_entity_poly.entity_id
_entity_poly.type
_entity_poly.pdbx_seq_one_letter_code
_entity_poly.pdbx_strand_id
1 'polypeptide(L)'
;MSLTTTVGTILVGALAPLVIQWFLPRNIKLRIKYIINRASNAVFRRGYVIDSKISRGYEVEDPAELGELTEDLRVSLGTSPQSSLDRFDFSRKNGGKKYQVDVQLQWESEMSGPGGLGESMGMGMPETESEQKVVSHIRIAVSGELPYGELEEMLFNSYEVLRNVESDIPAEMDGNAYSFVCETGQPPLINRVMDDLGFENIKATTTEGLELEIRNDTIRLRNLDESAVGQAITKTKKMVTLYG
;
A
#
# COMPACT_ATOMS: atom_id res chain seq x y z
N MET A 1 17.22 20.76 -0.11
CA MET A 1 18.27 19.72 -0.03
C MET A 1 17.86 18.72 1.03
N SER A 2 17.98 17.41 0.74
CA SER A 2 17.72 16.24 1.63
C SER A 2 16.27 15.71 1.73
N LEU A 3 15.79 15.04 0.68
CA LEU A 3 14.70 14.02 0.79
C LEU A 3 15.23 12.59 0.51
N THR A 4 16.38 12.46 -0.16
CA THR A 4 17.00 11.16 -0.44
C THR A 4 17.64 10.50 0.78
N THR A 5 17.97 11.30 1.82
CA THR A 5 18.66 10.81 3.01
C THR A 5 17.73 10.03 3.95
N THR A 6 16.45 10.38 4.03
CA THR A 6 15.54 9.88 5.07
C THR A 6 15.05 8.45 4.78
N VAL A 7 14.53 8.22 3.57
CA VAL A 7 14.16 6.88 3.05
C VAL A 7 15.42 6.01 2.90
N GLY A 8 16.53 6.65 2.53
CA GLY A 8 17.86 6.07 2.56
C GLY A 8 18.16 5.41 3.90
N THR A 9 18.00 6.15 4.99
CA THR A 9 18.37 5.76 6.36
C THR A 9 17.47 4.66 6.94
N ILE A 10 16.14 4.72 6.78
CA ILE A 10 15.25 3.64 7.28
C ILE A 10 15.56 2.32 6.60
N LEU A 11 15.63 2.34 5.26
CA LEU A 11 15.85 1.13 4.49
C LEU A 11 17.29 0.61 4.67
N VAL A 12 18.27 1.48 4.93
CA VAL A 12 19.62 1.08 5.35
C VAL A 12 19.60 0.48 6.76
N GLY A 13 18.79 1.02 7.68
CA GLY A 13 18.57 0.48 9.02
C GLY A 13 17.85 -0.88 9.02
N ALA A 14 16.92 -1.10 8.10
CA ALA A 14 16.29 -2.40 7.88
C ALA A 14 17.24 -3.43 7.29
N LEU A 15 18.15 -2.95 6.43
CA LEU A 15 19.29 -3.70 5.95
C LEU A 15 20.45 -3.68 6.97
N ALA A 16 20.26 -3.18 8.20
CA ALA A 16 21.31 -3.13 9.21
C ALA A 16 21.89 -4.50 9.53
N PRO A 17 21.17 -5.65 9.46
CA PRO A 17 21.82 -6.96 9.56
C PRO A 17 22.92 -7.19 8.50
N LEU A 18 22.86 -6.52 7.35
CA LEU A 18 23.95 -6.45 6.36
C LEU A 18 25.06 -5.46 6.76
N VAL A 19 24.73 -4.34 7.40
CA VAL A 19 25.70 -3.29 7.81
C VAL A 19 26.45 -3.69 9.09
N ILE A 20 25.79 -4.40 10.00
CA ILE A 20 26.33 -5.03 11.20
C ILE A 20 27.38 -6.11 10.82
N GLN A 21 27.46 -6.52 9.54
CA GLN A 21 28.64 -7.24 9.02
C GLN A 21 29.95 -6.50 9.28
N TRP A 22 29.98 -5.20 9.59
CA TRP A 22 31.22 -4.54 9.99
C TRP A 22 31.66 -4.90 11.42
N PHE A 23 30.71 -5.05 12.35
CA PHE A 23 30.96 -5.28 13.78
C PHE A 23 30.84 -6.76 14.22
N LEU A 24 30.34 -7.65 13.36
CA LEU A 24 30.19 -9.07 13.68
C LEU A 24 31.52 -9.85 13.66
N PRO A 25 31.67 -10.91 14.47
CA PRO A 25 32.73 -11.91 14.31
C PRO A 25 32.81 -12.50 12.88
N ARG A 26 34.03 -12.78 12.37
CA ARG A 26 34.28 -13.25 10.98
C ARG A 26 33.44 -14.47 10.58
N ASN A 27 33.23 -15.41 11.49
CA ASN A 27 32.41 -16.61 11.31
C ASN A 27 30.93 -16.28 11.03
N ILE A 28 30.36 -15.28 11.71
CA ILE A 28 28.98 -14.84 11.48
C ILE A 28 28.87 -14.06 10.17
N LYS A 29 29.84 -13.19 9.85
CA LYS A 29 29.89 -12.48 8.55
C LYS A 29 29.85 -13.45 7.36
N LEU A 30 30.66 -14.51 7.42
CA LEU A 30 30.72 -15.53 6.37
C LEU A 30 29.41 -16.31 6.25
N ARG A 31 28.75 -16.64 7.37
CA ARG A 31 27.43 -17.29 7.37
C ARG A 31 26.36 -16.40 6.74
N ILE A 32 26.31 -15.12 7.12
CA ILE A 32 25.37 -14.15 6.53
C ILE A 32 25.61 -14.02 5.02
N LYS A 33 26.86 -13.82 4.59
CA LYS A 33 27.21 -13.74 3.16
C LYS A 33 26.84 -15.01 2.38
N TYR A 34 27.08 -16.17 2.98
CA TYR A 34 26.68 -17.46 2.40
C TYR A 34 25.16 -17.59 2.29
N ILE A 35 24.41 -17.22 3.34
CA ILE A 35 22.95 -17.22 3.34
C ILE A 35 22.42 -16.26 2.28
N ILE A 36 22.94 -15.04 2.15
CA ILE A 36 22.51 -14.08 1.12
C ILE A 36 22.74 -14.65 -0.29
N ASN A 37 23.93 -15.17 -0.56
CA ASN A 37 24.25 -15.75 -1.88
C ASN A 37 23.42 -17.01 -2.17
N ARG A 38 23.09 -17.79 -1.14
CA ARG A 38 22.25 -18.99 -1.27
C ARG A 38 20.77 -18.63 -1.36
N ALA A 39 20.32 -17.60 -0.65
CA ALA A 39 18.96 -17.07 -0.62
C ALA A 39 18.62 -16.49 -1.98
N SER A 40 19.45 -15.58 -2.50
CA SER A 40 19.29 -15.06 -3.87
C SER A 40 19.18 -16.21 -4.89
N ASN A 41 20.10 -17.18 -4.87
CA ASN A 41 20.03 -18.33 -5.79
C ASN A 41 18.81 -19.25 -5.56
N ALA A 42 18.30 -19.38 -4.33
CA ALA A 42 17.12 -20.20 -4.02
C ALA A 42 15.82 -19.50 -4.44
N VAL A 43 15.72 -18.19 -4.17
CA VAL A 43 14.59 -17.34 -4.55
C VAL A 43 14.44 -17.25 -6.06
N PHE A 44 15.54 -17.04 -6.78
CA PHE A 44 15.54 -17.01 -8.25
C PHE A 44 15.23 -18.38 -8.89
N ARG A 45 15.59 -19.51 -8.26
CA ARG A 45 15.38 -20.85 -8.84
C ARG A 45 14.04 -21.49 -8.49
N ARG A 46 13.40 -21.08 -7.39
CA ARG A 46 12.17 -21.73 -6.89
C ARG A 46 10.87 -21.14 -7.42
N GLY A 47 10.93 -20.04 -8.18
CA GLY A 47 9.75 -19.43 -8.79
C GLY A 47 8.76 -18.90 -7.75
N TYR A 48 9.26 -18.33 -6.64
CA TYR A 48 8.40 -17.79 -5.59
C TYR A 48 7.48 -16.70 -6.15
N VAL A 49 6.19 -16.81 -5.84
CA VAL A 49 5.19 -15.80 -6.18
C VAL A 49 5.10 -14.83 -5.01
N ILE A 50 5.23 -13.54 -5.32
CA ILE A 50 5.10 -12.46 -4.35
C ILE A 50 3.78 -11.77 -4.64
N ASP A 51 2.91 -11.68 -3.62
CA ASP A 51 1.77 -10.78 -3.67
C ASP A 51 2.25 -9.39 -3.27
N SER A 52 1.95 -8.41 -4.09
CA SER A 52 2.31 -7.02 -3.86
C SER A 52 1.08 -6.14 -3.92
N LYS A 53 1.02 -5.16 -3.03
CA LYS A 53 -0.04 -4.16 -2.97
C LYS A 53 0.58 -2.79 -2.78
N ILE A 54 0.27 -1.87 -3.69
CA ILE A 54 0.51 -0.44 -3.50
C ILE A 54 -0.83 0.26 -3.33
N SER A 55 -0.94 1.14 -2.34
CA SER A 55 -2.17 1.89 -2.09
C SER A 55 -1.89 3.32 -1.68
N ARG A 56 -2.83 4.20 -2.01
CA ARG A 56 -2.85 5.61 -1.60
C ARG A 56 -4.26 5.99 -1.18
N GLY A 57 -4.36 6.75 -0.11
CA GLY A 57 -5.61 7.37 0.33
C GLY A 57 -5.65 8.82 -0.11
N TYR A 58 -6.84 9.33 -0.35
CA TYR A 58 -7.09 10.69 -0.83
C TYR A 58 -8.20 11.30 0.01
N GLU A 59 -8.05 12.57 0.35
CA GLU A 59 -9.12 13.41 0.86
C GLU A 59 -9.80 14.08 -0.33
N VAL A 60 -11.14 14.12 -0.33
CA VAL A 60 -11.90 14.76 -1.40
C VAL A 60 -12.02 16.24 -1.08
N GLU A 61 -11.50 17.10 -1.96
CA GLU A 61 -11.48 18.55 -1.72
C GLU A 61 -12.86 19.19 -1.88
N ASP A 62 -13.64 18.71 -2.86
CA ASP A 62 -15.02 19.14 -3.10
C ASP A 62 -16.00 18.00 -2.77
N PRO A 63 -16.71 18.05 -1.62
CA PRO A 63 -17.51 16.94 -1.15
C PRO A 63 -18.61 16.55 -2.16
N ALA A 64 -18.50 15.34 -2.72
CA ALA A 64 -19.45 14.82 -3.70
C ALA A 64 -20.45 13.86 -3.05
N GLU A 65 -21.72 13.91 -3.48
CA GLU A 65 -22.71 12.94 -3.06
C GLU A 65 -22.32 11.53 -3.54
N LEU A 66 -22.45 10.54 -2.65
CA LEU A 66 -22.07 9.15 -2.94
C LEU A 66 -22.74 8.64 -4.22
N GLY A 67 -24.02 8.95 -4.43
CA GLY A 67 -24.75 8.49 -5.62
C GLY A 67 -24.20 9.06 -6.93
N GLU A 68 -23.91 10.35 -6.98
CA GLU A 68 -23.37 11.05 -8.16
C GLU A 68 -21.96 10.56 -8.49
N LEU A 69 -21.06 10.59 -7.50
CA LEU A 69 -19.67 10.15 -7.69
C LEU A 69 -19.59 8.66 -8.07
N THR A 70 -20.49 7.82 -7.54
CA THR A 70 -20.56 6.40 -7.91
C THR A 70 -20.87 6.22 -9.39
N GLU A 71 -21.82 7.00 -9.92
CA GLU A 71 -22.22 6.92 -11.31
C GLU A 71 -21.12 7.44 -12.24
N ASP A 72 -20.49 8.55 -11.88
CA ASP A 72 -19.37 9.11 -12.64
C ASP A 72 -18.17 8.15 -12.67
N LEU A 73 -17.83 7.54 -11.53
CA LEU A 73 -16.79 6.51 -11.46
C LEU A 73 -17.16 5.27 -12.28
N ARG A 74 -18.43 4.85 -12.26
CA ARG A 74 -18.90 3.73 -13.08
C ARG A 74 -18.65 3.99 -14.57
N VAL A 75 -18.90 5.21 -15.02
CA VAL A 75 -18.66 5.65 -16.40
C VAL A 75 -17.16 5.73 -16.70
N SER A 76 -16.39 6.43 -15.86
CA SER A 76 -14.96 6.66 -16.08
C SER A 76 -14.12 5.37 -15.99
N LEU A 77 -14.37 4.53 -14.99
CA LEU A 77 -13.64 3.27 -14.78
C LEU A 77 -14.19 2.11 -15.63
N GLY A 78 -15.39 2.27 -16.19
CA GLY A 78 -16.07 1.24 -16.98
C GLY A 78 -16.41 -0.01 -16.17
N THR A 79 -16.64 0.12 -14.86
CA THR A 79 -16.95 -0.99 -13.95
C THR A 79 -18.06 -0.62 -12.99
N SER A 80 -18.88 -1.60 -12.59
CA SER A 80 -19.96 -1.39 -11.61
C SER A 80 -19.48 -1.75 -10.20
N PRO A 81 -20.05 -1.13 -9.15
CA PRO A 81 -19.63 -1.41 -7.79
C PRO A 81 -20.02 -2.82 -7.31
N GLN A 82 -19.19 -3.41 -6.44
CA GLN A 82 -19.38 -4.74 -5.88
C GLN A 82 -20.40 -4.72 -4.74
N SER A 83 -21.69 -4.78 -5.09
CA SER A 83 -22.86 -4.93 -4.20
C SER A 83 -23.16 -3.79 -3.22
N SER A 84 -22.16 -3.00 -2.83
CA SER A 84 -22.28 -1.76 -2.08
C SER A 84 -21.80 -0.61 -2.97
N LEU A 85 -22.51 0.53 -2.98
CA LEU A 85 -22.28 1.68 -3.89
C LEU A 85 -20.92 2.38 -3.69
N ASP A 86 -19.97 1.77 -3.01
CA ASP A 86 -18.75 2.39 -2.52
C ASP A 86 -17.48 1.64 -2.93
N ARG A 87 -17.59 0.48 -3.55
CA ARG A 87 -16.43 -0.34 -3.87
C ARG A 87 -16.43 -0.79 -5.32
N PHE A 88 -15.38 -0.45 -6.03
CA PHE A 88 -15.17 -0.79 -7.44
C PHE A 88 -13.94 -1.69 -7.56
N ASP A 89 -14.18 -2.95 -7.87
CA ASP A 89 -13.11 -3.91 -8.16
C ASP A 89 -13.06 -4.17 -9.67
N PHE A 90 -11.90 -4.00 -10.27
CA PHE A 90 -11.69 -4.24 -11.70
C PHE A 90 -10.23 -4.59 -11.98
N SER A 91 -9.89 -4.74 -13.25
CA SER A 91 -8.51 -5.07 -13.65
C SER A 91 -7.99 -4.20 -14.77
N ARG A 92 -6.75 -3.74 -14.64
CA ARG A 92 -6.02 -2.97 -15.66
C ARG A 92 -4.87 -3.80 -16.21
N LYS A 93 -4.60 -3.66 -17.51
CA LYS A 93 -3.39 -4.22 -18.13
C LYS A 93 -2.33 -3.14 -18.26
N ASN A 94 -1.11 -3.44 -17.83
CA ASN A 94 0.08 -2.62 -18.10
C ASN A 94 1.30 -3.53 -18.29
N GLY A 95 2.19 -3.21 -19.22
CA GLY A 95 3.39 -4.03 -19.49
C GLY A 95 3.09 -5.51 -19.81
N GLY A 96 1.95 -5.81 -20.47
CA GLY A 96 1.53 -7.18 -20.79
C GLY A 96 0.97 -8.00 -19.61
N LYS A 97 0.94 -7.44 -18.41
CA LYS A 97 0.44 -8.07 -17.17
C LYS A 97 -0.90 -7.50 -16.76
N LYS A 98 -1.69 -8.28 -16.02
CA LYS A 98 -2.99 -7.90 -15.48
C LYS A 98 -2.85 -7.61 -13.99
N TYR A 99 -3.32 -6.45 -13.57
CA TYR A 99 -3.33 -6.00 -12.17
C TYR A 99 -4.76 -5.91 -11.69
N GLN A 100 -5.00 -6.25 -10.43
CA GLN A 100 -6.28 -6.01 -9.77
C GLN A 100 -6.26 -4.60 -9.18
N VAL A 101 -7.35 -3.88 -9.36
CA VAL A 101 -7.53 -2.52 -8.85
C VAL A 101 -8.80 -2.50 -8.01
N ASP A 102 -8.67 -1.97 -6.81
CA ASP A 102 -9.75 -1.78 -5.83
C ASP A 102 -9.82 -0.28 -5.52
N VAL A 103 -10.97 0.33 -5.82
CA VAL A 103 -11.28 1.71 -5.47
C VAL A 103 -12.39 1.69 -4.44
N GLN A 104 -12.13 2.24 -3.26
CA GLN A 104 -13.06 2.29 -2.16
C GLN A 104 -13.37 3.75 -1.80
N LEU A 105 -14.65 4.10 -1.82
CA LEU A 105 -15.19 5.37 -1.33
C LEU A 105 -15.47 5.23 0.16
N GLN A 106 -15.15 6.25 0.95
CA GLN A 106 -15.51 6.36 2.35
C GLN A 106 -16.31 7.65 2.52
N TRP A 107 -17.43 7.54 3.21
CA TRP A 107 -18.39 8.63 3.36
C TRP A 107 -18.77 8.80 4.82
N GLU A 108 -19.13 10.03 5.15
CA GLU A 108 -19.81 10.35 6.40
C GLU A 108 -21.30 10.53 6.09
N SER A 109 -22.17 10.07 6.99
CA SER A 109 -23.56 10.55 6.97
C SER A 109 -23.51 11.98 7.49
N GLU A 110 -24.01 12.96 6.73
CA GLU A 110 -24.36 14.23 7.35
C GLU A 110 -25.44 13.94 8.40
N MET A 111 -25.11 14.09 9.69
CA MET A 111 -26.15 14.22 10.70
C MET A 111 -26.86 15.54 10.42
N SER A 112 -28.06 15.48 9.87
CA SER A 112 -29.00 16.58 9.90
C SER A 112 -29.04 17.11 11.34
N GLY A 113 -28.48 18.30 11.57
CA GLY A 113 -28.27 18.82 12.93
C GLY A 113 -29.58 18.92 13.73
N PRO A 114 -29.53 18.85 15.07
CA PRO A 114 -30.70 18.97 15.92
C PRO A 114 -31.18 20.43 15.96
N GLY A 115 -31.98 20.83 14.97
CA GLY A 115 -32.67 22.11 14.90
C GLY A 115 -34.08 22.04 15.50
N GLY A 116 -34.22 21.56 16.73
CA GLY A 116 -35.47 21.64 17.47
C GLY A 116 -35.72 23.05 17.98
N LEU A 117 -36.60 23.80 17.31
CA LEU A 117 -37.45 24.81 17.95
C LEU A 117 -38.85 24.66 17.36
N GLY A 118 -39.81 24.50 18.26
CA GLY A 118 -41.13 23.94 17.99
C GLY A 118 -41.99 24.71 17.01
N GLU A 119 -42.88 23.97 16.35
CA GLU A 119 -44.31 24.06 16.62
C GLU A 119 -44.99 22.80 16.07
N SER A 120 -45.60 22.03 16.96
CA SER A 120 -46.48 20.94 16.59
C SER A 120 -47.71 21.50 15.90
N MET A 121 -48.00 21.10 14.66
CA MET A 121 -49.33 20.67 14.17
C MET A 121 -49.22 20.23 12.71
N GLY A 122 -49.48 18.94 12.45
CA GLY A 122 -49.70 18.44 11.09
C GLY A 122 -49.36 16.97 10.96
N MET A 123 -50.38 16.12 10.80
CA MET A 123 -50.19 14.73 10.37
C MET A 123 -49.50 14.71 9.01
N GLY A 124 -48.30 14.16 8.96
CA GLY A 124 -47.59 13.76 7.75
C GLY A 124 -46.71 12.58 8.12
N MET A 125 -46.68 11.55 7.27
CA MET A 125 -45.73 10.45 7.44
C MET A 125 -44.32 11.02 7.58
N PRO A 126 -43.43 10.46 8.42
CA PRO A 126 -42.02 10.78 8.29
C PRO A 126 -41.59 10.21 6.94
N GLU A 127 -41.49 11.08 5.92
CA GLU A 127 -40.54 10.83 4.85
C GLU A 127 -39.20 10.63 5.56
N THR A 128 -38.70 9.40 5.54
CA THR A 128 -37.30 9.14 5.86
C THR A 128 -36.50 9.97 4.87
N GLU A 129 -36.14 11.19 5.26
CA GLU A 129 -35.08 11.96 4.62
C GLU A 129 -33.90 11.00 4.51
N SER A 130 -33.59 10.61 3.27
CA SER A 130 -32.41 9.83 2.99
C SER A 130 -31.22 10.66 3.45
N GLU A 131 -30.55 10.25 4.53
CA GLU A 131 -29.27 10.84 4.93
C GLU A 131 -28.39 10.93 3.69
N GLN A 132 -28.11 12.16 3.23
CA GLN A 132 -27.20 12.39 2.13
C GLN A 132 -25.81 11.94 2.60
N LYS A 133 -25.28 10.94 1.91
CA LYS A 133 -23.96 10.39 2.17
C LYS A 133 -22.96 11.14 1.30
N VAL A 134 -22.02 11.81 1.94
CA VAL A 134 -21.03 12.63 1.26
C VAL A 134 -19.68 11.93 1.35
N VAL A 135 -19.05 11.71 0.20
CA VAL A 135 -17.75 11.03 0.13
C VAL A 135 -16.67 12.00 0.60
N SER A 136 -15.97 11.63 1.67
CA SER A 136 -14.90 12.43 2.25
C SER A 136 -13.51 11.88 1.92
N HIS A 137 -13.41 10.57 1.70
CA HIS A 137 -12.14 9.94 1.37
C HIS A 137 -12.27 8.88 0.27
N ILE A 138 -11.22 8.74 -0.53
CA ILE A 138 -11.09 7.72 -1.55
C ILE A 138 -9.82 6.93 -1.28
N ARG A 139 -9.89 5.60 -1.40
CA ARG A 139 -8.71 4.74 -1.33
C ARG A 139 -8.58 3.97 -2.62
N ILE A 140 -7.41 4.07 -3.24
CA ILE A 140 -7.05 3.27 -4.42
C ILE A 140 -5.99 2.26 -3.98
N ALA A 141 -6.19 1.00 -4.34
CA ALA A 141 -5.18 -0.02 -4.20
C ALA A 141 -5.01 -0.81 -5.49
N VAL A 142 -3.75 -1.08 -5.84
CA VAL A 142 -3.37 -1.92 -6.96
C VAL A 142 -2.59 -3.10 -6.42
N SER A 143 -3.04 -4.31 -6.77
CA SER A 143 -2.35 -5.54 -6.39
C SER A 143 -2.00 -6.42 -7.59
N GLY A 144 -0.96 -7.24 -7.40
CA GLY A 144 -0.46 -8.17 -8.38
C GLY A 144 0.35 -9.29 -7.74
N GLU A 145 0.18 -10.49 -8.28
CA GLU A 145 0.89 -11.70 -7.87
C GLU A 145 1.81 -12.15 -9.01
N LEU A 146 3.13 -12.08 -8.80
CA LEU A 146 4.10 -12.49 -9.83
C LEU A 146 5.35 -13.14 -9.25
N PRO A 147 6.11 -13.89 -10.09
CA PRO A 147 7.40 -14.42 -9.69
C PRO A 147 8.34 -13.33 -9.19
N TYR A 148 9.08 -13.60 -8.12
CA TYR A 148 10.02 -12.68 -7.49
C TYR A 148 11.01 -12.01 -8.46
N GLY A 149 11.45 -12.74 -9.50
CA GLY A 149 12.37 -12.19 -10.51
C GLY A 149 11.87 -10.93 -11.19
N GLU A 150 10.54 -10.77 -11.25
CA GLU A 150 9.83 -9.67 -11.90
C GLU A 150 9.28 -8.65 -10.91
N LEU A 151 9.57 -8.80 -9.61
CA LEU A 151 9.00 -7.99 -8.54
C LEU A 151 9.19 -6.49 -8.79
N GLU A 152 10.42 -6.02 -9.00
CA GLU A 152 10.69 -4.59 -9.18
C GLU A 152 9.93 -3.99 -10.37
N GLU A 153 9.88 -4.69 -11.49
CA GLU A 153 9.09 -4.27 -12.66
C GLU A 153 7.58 -4.25 -12.33
N MET A 154 7.08 -5.26 -11.61
CA MET A 154 5.69 -5.31 -11.15
C MET A 154 5.35 -4.12 -10.26
N LEU A 155 6.22 -3.73 -9.33
CA LEU A 155 5.95 -2.61 -8.42
C LEU A 155 5.92 -1.28 -9.17
N PHE A 156 6.83 -1.08 -10.15
CA PHE A 156 6.79 0.09 -11.02
C PHE A 156 5.51 0.14 -11.86
N ASN A 157 5.14 -0.98 -12.49
CA ASN A 157 3.90 -1.06 -13.26
C ASN A 157 2.65 -0.84 -12.41
N SER A 158 2.63 -1.35 -11.17
CA SER A 158 1.51 -1.16 -10.23
C SER A 158 1.40 0.30 -9.81
N TYR A 159 2.53 0.97 -9.57
CA TYR A 159 2.58 2.40 -9.31
C TYR A 159 2.05 3.23 -10.50
N GLU A 160 2.45 2.89 -11.72
CA GLU A 160 1.91 3.54 -12.92
C GLU A 160 0.41 3.31 -13.09
N VAL A 161 -0.07 2.08 -12.87
CA VAL A 161 -1.51 1.78 -12.92
C VAL A 161 -2.27 2.60 -11.88
N LEU A 162 -1.74 2.73 -10.65
CA LEU A 162 -2.35 3.57 -9.61
C LEU A 162 -2.47 5.02 -10.07
N ARG A 163 -1.41 5.61 -10.61
CA ARG A 163 -1.43 7.00 -11.11
C ARG A 163 -2.40 7.22 -12.27
N ASN A 164 -2.52 6.23 -13.15
CA ASN A 164 -3.48 6.29 -14.25
C ASN A 164 -4.91 6.26 -13.71
N VAL A 165 -5.21 5.40 -12.74
CA VAL A 165 -6.53 5.32 -12.12
C VAL A 165 -6.85 6.58 -11.31
N GLU A 166 -5.87 7.14 -10.59
CA GLU A 166 -5.99 8.45 -9.92
C GLU A 166 -6.42 9.55 -10.91
N SER A 167 -5.85 9.55 -12.13
CA SER A 167 -6.19 10.53 -13.17
C SER A 167 -7.56 10.29 -13.82
N ASP A 168 -8.11 9.07 -13.69
CA ASP A 168 -9.42 8.69 -14.25
C ASP A 168 -10.58 9.02 -13.27
N ILE A 169 -10.28 9.37 -12.01
CA ILE A 169 -11.28 9.72 -10.98
C ILE A 169 -11.74 11.17 -11.19
N PRO A 170 -13.05 11.41 -11.41
CA PRO A 170 -13.58 12.75 -11.69
C PRO A 170 -13.87 13.51 -10.39
N ALA A 171 -12.87 13.66 -9.52
CA ALA A 171 -12.98 14.42 -8.28
C ALA A 171 -11.65 15.14 -7.99
N GLU A 172 -11.72 16.34 -7.42
CA GLU A 172 -10.54 17.01 -6.86
C GLU A 172 -10.15 16.31 -5.56
N MET A 173 -8.87 15.89 -5.49
CA MET A 173 -8.38 15.00 -4.46
C MET A 173 -7.00 15.45 -3.98
N ASP A 174 -6.82 15.54 -2.67
CA ASP A 174 -5.49 15.66 -2.07
C ASP A 174 -4.99 14.28 -1.63
N GLY A 175 -3.88 13.84 -2.24
CA GLY A 175 -3.37 12.49 -2.05
C GLY A 175 -2.40 12.40 -0.89
N ASN A 176 -2.74 11.55 0.09
CA ASN A 176 -1.86 11.20 1.19
C ASN A 176 -0.60 10.44 0.73
N ALA A 177 0.26 10.09 1.66
CA ALA A 177 1.46 9.33 1.38
C ALA A 177 1.16 7.86 0.97
N TYR A 178 2.05 7.30 0.15
CA TYR A 178 1.93 5.94 -0.37
C TYR A 178 2.17 4.89 0.72
N SER A 179 1.47 3.76 0.58
CA SER A 179 1.69 2.56 1.37
C SER A 179 1.96 1.37 0.47
N PHE A 180 2.91 0.55 0.88
CA PHE A 180 3.45 -0.56 0.12
C PHE A 180 3.48 -1.82 0.99
N VAL A 181 2.97 -2.92 0.47
CA VAL A 181 2.96 -4.22 1.14
C VAL A 181 3.44 -5.29 0.17
N CYS A 182 4.38 -6.12 0.61
CA CYS A 182 4.79 -7.34 -0.07
C CYS A 182 4.62 -8.53 0.87
N GLU A 183 3.91 -9.54 0.38
CA GLU A 183 3.71 -10.82 1.07
C GLU A 183 4.39 -11.92 0.25
N THR A 184 5.32 -12.61 0.89
CA THR A 184 6.14 -13.65 0.25
C THR A 184 5.54 -15.05 0.42
N GLY A 185 4.60 -15.22 1.35
CA GLY A 185 3.97 -16.49 1.69
C GLY A 185 4.95 -17.54 2.24
N GLN A 186 6.19 -17.15 2.57
CA GLN A 186 7.25 -18.02 3.07
C GLN A 186 8.03 -17.34 4.18
N PRO A 187 8.54 -18.10 5.17
CA PRO A 187 9.31 -17.51 6.25
C PRO A 187 10.64 -16.94 5.72
N PRO A 188 11.07 -15.77 6.22
CA PRO A 188 12.31 -15.11 5.85
C PRO A 188 13.50 -16.06 5.77
N LEU A 189 14.28 -16.00 4.68
CA LEU A 189 15.49 -16.81 4.54
C LEU A 189 16.54 -16.50 5.61
N ILE A 190 16.51 -15.29 6.18
CA ILE A 190 17.37 -14.88 7.28
C ILE A 190 16.83 -15.27 8.67
N ASN A 191 15.64 -15.88 8.78
CA ASN A 191 15.01 -16.18 10.09
C ASN A 191 15.94 -16.94 11.03
N ARG A 192 16.68 -17.97 10.58
CA ARG A 192 17.63 -18.65 11.48
C ARG A 192 18.67 -17.72 12.09
N VAL A 193 19.13 -16.71 11.36
CA VAL A 193 20.09 -15.72 11.87
C VAL A 193 19.38 -14.72 12.77
N MET A 194 18.14 -14.32 12.43
CA MET A 194 17.35 -13.40 13.24
C MET A 194 16.93 -14.04 14.57
N ASP A 195 16.49 -15.29 14.55
CA ASP A 195 16.19 -16.15 15.70
C ASP A 195 17.44 -16.31 16.59
N ASP A 196 18.60 -16.63 16.00
CA ASP A 196 19.88 -16.72 16.73
C ASP A 196 20.27 -15.38 17.39
N LEU A 197 19.79 -14.25 16.86
CA LEU A 197 20.02 -12.89 17.38
C LEU A 197 18.85 -12.37 18.24
N GLY A 198 17.76 -13.15 18.39
CA GLY A 198 16.56 -12.76 19.14
C GLY A 198 15.71 -11.67 18.50
N PHE A 199 15.81 -11.46 17.18
CA PHE A 199 15.00 -10.50 16.44
C PHE A 199 13.75 -11.16 15.86
N GLU A 200 12.61 -11.00 16.52
CA GLU A 200 11.33 -11.54 16.03
C GLU A 200 10.66 -10.62 14.99
N ASN A 201 10.85 -9.30 15.10
CA ASN A 201 10.25 -8.30 14.22
C ASN A 201 11.22 -7.12 14.03
N ILE A 202 11.25 -6.54 12.82
CA ILE A 202 11.95 -5.28 12.57
C ILE A 202 10.91 -4.19 12.38
N LYS A 203 10.93 -3.17 13.25
CA LYS A 203 10.17 -1.93 13.08
C LYS A 203 11.11 -0.75 13.09
N ALA A 204 10.96 0.14 12.12
CA ALA A 204 11.72 1.37 12.03
C ALA A 204 10.81 2.52 11.59
N THR A 205 10.97 3.68 12.23
CA THR A 205 10.20 4.89 11.92
C THR A 205 11.13 6.09 11.91
N THR A 206 10.95 7.05 10.98
CA THR A 206 11.68 8.32 11.00
C THR A 206 10.93 9.41 11.74
N THR A 207 11.63 10.50 12.02
CA THR A 207 11.08 11.77 12.47
C THR A 207 9.98 12.33 11.56
N GLU A 208 10.03 11.99 10.26
CA GLU A 208 9.04 12.40 9.25
C GLU A 208 7.84 11.43 9.17
N GLY A 209 7.79 10.39 10.01
CA GLY A 209 6.66 9.47 10.08
C GLY A 209 6.65 8.34 9.04
N LEU A 210 7.70 8.21 8.19
CA LEU A 210 7.88 7.03 7.34
C LEU A 210 8.06 5.80 8.22
N GLU A 211 7.26 4.76 8.00
CA GLU A 211 7.30 3.51 8.78
C GLU A 211 7.71 2.33 7.91
N LEU A 212 8.55 1.46 8.46
CA LEU A 212 8.84 0.14 7.95
C LEU A 212 8.53 -0.90 9.02
N GLU A 213 7.83 -1.96 8.61
CA GLU A 213 7.57 -3.15 9.40
C GLU A 213 7.96 -4.39 8.59
N ILE A 214 8.80 -5.25 9.16
CA ILE A 214 9.10 -6.59 8.65
C ILE A 214 8.70 -7.59 9.72
N ARG A 215 7.70 -8.40 9.39
CA ARG A 215 7.11 -9.38 10.31
C ARG A 215 6.72 -10.62 9.55
N ASN A 216 7.17 -11.77 10.02
CA ASN A 216 6.96 -13.06 9.36
C ASN A 216 7.38 -12.95 7.88
N ASP A 217 6.47 -13.22 6.95
CA ASP A 217 6.62 -13.21 5.51
C ASP A 217 6.21 -11.88 4.84
N THR A 218 5.93 -10.85 5.65
CA THR A 218 5.36 -9.58 5.19
C THR A 218 6.32 -8.42 5.41
N ILE A 219 6.49 -7.61 4.36
CA ILE A 219 7.22 -6.33 4.39
C ILE A 219 6.22 -5.22 4.12
N ARG A 220 6.16 -4.23 5.02
CA ARG A 220 5.27 -3.07 4.90
C ARG A 220 6.04 -1.77 5.01
N LEU A 221 5.84 -0.88 4.05
CA LEU A 221 6.27 0.52 4.13
C LEU A 221 5.03 1.41 4.10
N ARG A 222 4.97 2.41 4.98
CA ARG A 222 3.85 3.37 5.06
C ARG A 222 4.38 4.78 5.13
N ASN A 223 3.56 5.72 4.70
CA ASN A 223 3.88 7.14 4.65
C ASN A 223 5.07 7.44 3.72
N LEU A 224 5.07 6.82 2.53
CA LEU A 224 6.06 7.07 1.49
C LEU A 224 5.66 8.29 0.66
N ASP A 225 6.54 9.29 0.61
CA ASP A 225 6.38 10.42 -0.32
C ASP A 225 6.54 9.97 -1.77
N GLU A 226 5.85 10.65 -2.70
CA GLU A 226 5.91 10.35 -4.13
C GLU A 226 7.36 10.33 -4.66
N SER A 227 8.16 11.33 -4.25
CA SER A 227 9.57 11.44 -4.64
C SER A 227 10.45 10.26 -4.19
N ALA A 228 10.00 9.51 -3.17
CA ALA A 228 10.72 8.38 -2.59
C ALA A 228 10.30 7.02 -3.15
N VAL A 229 9.15 6.95 -3.84
CA VAL A 229 8.56 5.68 -4.30
C VAL A 229 9.55 4.85 -5.14
N GLY A 230 10.21 5.48 -6.11
CA GLY A 230 11.18 4.76 -6.97
C GLY A 230 12.33 4.14 -6.18
N GLN A 231 12.88 4.85 -5.18
CA GLN A 231 13.94 4.30 -4.33
C GLN A 231 13.43 3.20 -3.40
N ALA A 232 12.21 3.38 -2.87
CA ALA A 232 11.56 2.40 -2.02
C ALA A 232 11.30 1.09 -2.78
N ILE A 233 10.87 1.14 -4.05
CA ILE A 233 10.68 -0.04 -4.92
C ILE A 233 11.98 -0.84 -5.06
N THR A 234 13.07 -0.20 -5.51
CA THR A 234 14.36 -0.88 -5.73
C THR A 234 14.92 -1.48 -4.43
N LYS A 235 14.74 -0.80 -3.30
CA LYS A 235 15.19 -1.31 -1.99
C LYS A 235 14.28 -2.38 -1.43
N THR A 236 12.97 -2.34 -1.70
CA THR A 236 12.03 -3.36 -1.24
C THR A 236 12.30 -4.70 -1.89
N LYS A 237 12.64 -4.75 -3.18
CA LYS A 237 13.12 -5.99 -3.82
C LYS A 237 14.29 -6.62 -3.05
N LYS A 238 15.26 -5.81 -2.60
CA LYS A 238 16.39 -6.30 -1.80
C LYS A 238 15.95 -6.81 -0.43
N MET A 239 15.00 -6.15 0.22
CA MET A 239 14.43 -6.61 1.49
C MET A 239 13.70 -7.93 1.30
N VAL A 240 12.89 -8.06 0.25
CA VAL A 240 12.20 -9.32 -0.09
C VAL A 240 13.19 -10.45 -0.38
N THR A 241 14.36 -10.20 -0.99
CA THR A 241 15.38 -11.25 -1.17
C THR A 241 15.89 -11.84 0.15
N LEU A 242 15.90 -11.02 1.20
CA LEU A 242 16.56 -11.32 2.47
C LEU A 242 15.57 -11.81 3.51
N TYR A 243 14.40 -11.16 3.52
CA TYR A 243 13.35 -11.36 4.49
C TYR A 243 12.11 -12.07 3.93
N GLY A 244 12.07 -12.38 2.63
CA GLY A 244 11.13 -13.31 2.02
C GLY A 244 11.74 -14.68 1.76
#